data_AF-A0AAN7EXG4-F1
#
_entry.id   AF-A0AAN7EXG4-F1
#
_cell.length_a   1.000
_cell.length_b   1.000
_cell.length_c   1.000
_cell.angle_alpha   90.00
_cell.angle_beta   90.00
_cell.angle_gamma   90.00
#
_symmetry.space_group_name_H-M   'P 1'
#
loop_
_entity.id
_entity.type
_entity.pdbx_description
1 polymer ?
#
loop_
_entity_poly.entity_id
_entity_poly.type
_entity_poly.pdbx_seq_one_letter_code
_entity_poly.pdbx_strand_id
1 'polypeptide(L)'
;MSKTQRFKRVGKLKQPIFTTEPEHETRPSLRSKSVTIRAKPKPKPKLNPFPISDIPVDKLTILPPEFCQIDSLDLAPRLLGKLLRKDDVVLQITEVEAYRPNDSACHGRFGITARTAPVFGAGGHAYVYLCYGLHSMLNIVADKEGVGAAVLIRSCAPICGLETIQQRRGQKTDKPVLLSGPGKVFIG
;
A
#
# COMPACT_ATOMS: atom_id res chain seq x y z
N MET A 1 41.89 -7.65 -9.46
CA MET A 1 41.36 -8.37 -8.27
C MET A 1 41.87 -7.64 -7.03
N SER A 2 41.00 -7.13 -6.16
CA SER A 2 41.38 -6.58 -4.84
C SER A 2 40.50 -7.19 -3.75
N LYS A 3 41.07 -7.45 -2.57
CA LYS A 3 40.53 -8.42 -1.60
C LYS A 3 39.65 -7.75 -0.53
N THR A 4 38.52 -8.38 -0.24
CA THR A 4 37.67 -8.07 0.92
C THR A 4 38.44 -8.20 2.24
N GLN A 5 38.34 -7.21 3.12
CA GLN A 5 38.91 -7.29 4.48
C GLN A 5 37.79 -7.35 5.53
N ARG A 6 37.87 -8.36 6.40
CA ARG A 6 36.81 -8.77 7.34
C ARG A 6 37.28 -8.48 8.77
N PHE A 7 36.64 -7.55 9.46
CA PHE A 7 37.05 -7.16 10.82
C PHE A 7 36.69 -8.24 11.85
N LYS A 8 37.63 -8.50 12.78
CA LYS A 8 37.52 -9.54 13.82
C LYS A 8 36.96 -8.95 15.14
N ARG A 9 36.23 -9.79 15.89
CA ARG A 9 35.86 -9.50 17.30
C ARG A 9 37.11 -9.46 18.18
N VAL A 10 37.12 -8.59 19.20
CA VAL A 10 38.07 -8.60 20.33
C VAL A 10 37.31 -8.89 21.63
N GLY A 11 37.92 -9.63 22.55
CA GLY A 11 37.26 -10.26 23.70
C GLY A 11 37.34 -9.50 25.04
N LYS A 12 36.72 -10.09 26.07
CA LYS A 12 36.61 -9.62 27.46
C LYS A 12 37.87 -9.93 28.30
N LEU A 13 38.09 -9.14 29.37
CA LEU A 13 38.55 -9.55 30.72
C LEU A 13 38.10 -8.45 31.73
N LYS A 14 37.20 -8.75 32.71
CA LYS A 14 37.42 -9.20 34.12
C LYS A 14 37.71 -8.02 35.10
N GLN A 15 36.78 -7.63 36.00
CA GLN A 15 36.45 -8.20 37.36
C GLN A 15 37.21 -7.43 38.49
N PRO A 16 36.91 -7.58 39.81
CA PRO A 16 35.86 -8.33 40.53
C PRO A 16 35.14 -7.50 41.63
N ILE A 17 34.62 -8.21 42.66
CA ILE A 17 34.17 -7.79 44.01
C ILE A 17 32.66 -7.47 44.07
N PHE A 18 31.84 -8.00 44.99
CA PHE A 18 32.09 -8.95 46.12
C PHE A 18 31.11 -10.16 46.10
N THR A 19 30.91 -10.83 47.23
CA THR A 19 30.03 -12.01 47.44
C THR A 19 29.19 -11.87 48.71
N THR A 20 27.88 -12.12 48.63
CA THR A 20 27.06 -12.76 49.68
C THR A 20 25.78 -13.34 49.06
N GLU A 21 25.72 -14.65 48.90
CA GLU A 21 24.45 -15.42 48.89
C GLU A 21 24.03 -15.61 50.36
N PRO A 22 22.73 -15.66 50.70
CA PRO A 22 22.07 -16.97 50.61
C PRO A 22 20.55 -16.98 50.31
N GLU A 23 20.07 -18.21 50.13
CA GLU A 23 18.71 -18.74 50.31
C GLU A 23 17.80 -18.92 49.09
N HIS A 24 17.19 -20.11 49.08
CA HIS A 24 16.59 -20.78 47.94
C HIS A 24 15.06 -20.80 48.09
N GLU A 25 14.40 -19.69 47.75
CA GLU A 25 12.93 -19.63 47.69
C GLU A 25 12.41 -19.90 46.28
N THR A 26 11.81 -21.09 46.10
CA THR A 26 11.06 -21.47 44.90
C THR A 26 9.82 -20.62 44.71
N ARG A 27 9.88 -19.59 43.84
CA ARG A 27 8.69 -18.85 43.40
C ARG A 27 7.79 -19.73 42.51
N PRO A 28 6.49 -19.88 42.83
CA PRO A 28 5.57 -20.68 42.01
C PRO A 28 5.27 -20.01 40.67
N SER A 29 5.36 -20.79 39.59
CA SER A 29 4.93 -20.39 38.24
C SER A 29 3.41 -20.21 38.18
N LEU A 30 2.93 -18.98 38.39
CA LEU A 30 1.54 -18.59 38.11
C LEU A 30 1.25 -18.62 36.60
N ARG A 31 0.97 -19.81 36.09
CA ARG A 31 0.57 -20.07 34.70
C ARG A 31 -0.85 -19.53 34.48
N SER A 32 -0.96 -18.27 34.06
CA SER A 32 -2.23 -17.67 33.68
C SER A 32 -2.91 -18.51 32.59
N LYS A 33 -4.11 -19.03 32.87
CA LYS A 33 -4.91 -19.76 31.89
C LYS A 33 -5.43 -18.76 30.85
N SER A 34 -4.90 -18.82 29.64
CA SER A 34 -5.36 -17.98 28.51
C SER A 34 -6.80 -18.34 28.12
N VAL A 35 -7.77 -17.62 28.67
CA VAL A 35 -9.18 -17.76 28.30
C VAL A 35 -9.37 -17.17 26.89
N THR A 36 -9.53 -18.05 25.91
CA THR A 36 -9.80 -17.63 24.53
C THR A 36 -11.27 -17.22 24.39
N ILE A 37 -11.56 -15.95 24.59
CA ILE A 37 -12.89 -15.39 24.28
C ILE A 37 -13.03 -15.30 22.76
N ARG A 38 -13.75 -16.25 22.18
CA ARG A 38 -14.02 -16.31 20.73
C ARG A 38 -15.07 -15.25 20.38
N ALA A 39 -14.62 -14.04 20.03
CA ALA A 39 -15.51 -12.98 19.56
C ALA A 39 -16.34 -13.49 18.36
N LYS A 40 -17.67 -13.32 18.41
CA LYS A 40 -18.54 -13.59 17.27
C LYS A 40 -18.09 -12.69 16.10
N PRO A 41 -17.98 -13.21 14.86
CA PRO A 41 -17.61 -12.38 13.72
C PRO A 41 -18.65 -11.26 13.57
N LYS A 42 -18.20 -9.99 13.66
CA LYS A 42 -19.06 -8.87 13.28
C LYS A 42 -19.54 -9.11 11.84
N PRO A 43 -20.84 -8.93 11.54
CA PRO A 43 -21.30 -9.02 10.16
C PRO A 43 -20.49 -8.02 9.34
N LYS A 44 -19.87 -8.49 8.25
CA LYS A 44 -19.22 -7.58 7.30
C LYS A 44 -20.29 -6.56 6.85
N PRO A 45 -19.97 -5.26 6.79
CA PRO A 45 -20.91 -4.31 6.22
C PRO A 45 -21.27 -4.81 4.82
N LYS A 46 -22.56 -4.98 4.56
CA LYS A 46 -23.03 -5.25 3.21
C LYS A 46 -22.69 -4.00 2.41
N LEU A 47 -21.66 -4.08 1.56
CA LEU A 47 -21.56 -3.14 0.45
C LEU A 47 -22.83 -3.39 -0.37
N ASN A 48 -23.77 -2.46 -0.28
CA ASN A 48 -24.77 -2.33 -1.31
C ASN A 48 -23.99 -2.07 -2.60
N PRO A 49 -24.11 -2.90 -3.65
CA PRO A 49 -23.59 -2.52 -4.95
C PRO A 49 -24.35 -1.26 -5.33
N PHE A 50 -23.66 -0.12 -5.42
CA PHE A 50 -24.19 1.01 -6.17
C PHE A 50 -24.53 0.50 -7.57
N PRO A 51 -25.69 0.87 -8.15
CA PRO A 51 -26.09 0.36 -9.46
C PRO A 51 -25.01 0.70 -10.48
N ILE A 52 -24.42 -0.35 -11.06
CA ILE A 52 -23.18 -0.30 -11.85
C ILE A 52 -23.41 0.36 -13.23
N SER A 53 -24.66 0.50 -13.66
CA SER A 53 -25.05 0.72 -15.06
C SER A 53 -25.12 2.18 -15.55
N ASP A 54 -25.35 3.16 -14.67
CA ASP A 54 -25.97 4.44 -15.10
C ASP A 54 -25.03 5.66 -15.04
N ILE A 55 -23.71 5.47 -14.95
CA ILE A 55 -22.76 6.60 -15.08
C ILE A 55 -22.56 6.90 -16.58
N PRO A 56 -22.93 8.08 -17.09
CA PRO A 56 -22.62 8.48 -18.46
C PRO A 56 -21.10 8.69 -18.59
N VAL A 57 -20.40 7.65 -19.02
CA VAL A 57 -18.93 7.61 -19.19
C VAL A 57 -18.44 8.72 -20.13
N ASP A 58 -19.30 9.13 -21.07
CA ASP A 58 -19.09 10.20 -22.05
C ASP A 58 -19.02 11.60 -21.42
N LYS A 59 -19.53 11.76 -20.20
CA LYS A 59 -19.51 13.02 -19.43
C LYS A 59 -18.42 13.05 -18.34
N LEU A 60 -17.53 12.06 -18.30
CA LEU A 60 -16.44 12.06 -17.33
C LEU A 60 -15.40 13.12 -17.68
N THR A 61 -15.24 14.08 -16.77
CA THR A 61 -14.21 15.13 -16.87
C THR A 61 -12.91 14.65 -16.24
N ILE A 62 -11.78 14.88 -16.90
CA ILE A 62 -10.45 14.59 -16.36
C ILE A 62 -10.19 15.52 -15.16
N LEU A 63 -9.64 14.98 -14.07
CA LEU A 63 -9.29 15.78 -12.89
C LEU A 63 -8.20 16.81 -13.25
N PRO A 64 -8.35 18.08 -12.88
CA PRO A 64 -7.36 19.11 -13.19
C PRO A 64 -6.06 18.86 -12.40
N PRO A 65 -4.86 19.22 -12.92
CA PRO A 65 -3.58 18.93 -12.26
C PRO A 65 -3.50 19.42 -10.81
N GLU A 66 -4.11 20.56 -10.52
CA GLU A 66 -4.16 21.20 -9.21
C GLU A 66 -4.88 20.34 -8.15
N PHE A 67 -5.75 19.41 -8.57
CA PHE A 67 -6.38 18.43 -7.68
C PHE A 67 -5.35 17.53 -6.97
N CYS A 68 -4.25 17.21 -7.66
CA CYS A 68 -3.20 16.32 -7.17
C CYS A 68 -2.01 17.06 -6.54
N GLN A 69 -1.87 18.37 -6.78
CA GLN A 69 -0.78 19.22 -6.25
C GLN A 69 -1.02 19.66 -4.80
N ILE A 70 -1.36 18.70 -3.94
CA ILE A 70 -1.60 18.86 -2.50
C ILE A 70 -0.92 17.71 -1.74
N ASP A 71 -0.78 17.82 -0.42
CA ASP A 71 -0.16 16.78 0.40
C ASP A 71 -0.82 15.40 0.19
N SER A 72 -0.04 14.33 0.22
CA SER A 72 -0.57 12.99 -0.05
C SER A 72 -1.59 12.51 1.00
N LEU A 73 -1.54 13.00 2.24
CA LEU A 73 -2.56 12.73 3.26
C LEU A 73 -3.89 13.45 2.96
N ASP A 74 -3.86 14.62 2.34
CA ASP A 74 -5.05 15.35 1.89
C ASP A 74 -5.60 14.80 0.57
N LEU A 75 -4.73 14.34 -0.33
CA LEU A 75 -5.10 13.75 -1.62
C LEU A 75 -5.78 12.39 -1.48
N ALA A 76 -5.26 11.51 -0.61
CA ALA A 76 -5.78 10.17 -0.43
C ALA A 76 -7.30 10.08 -0.16
N PRO A 77 -7.88 10.77 0.85
CA PRO A 77 -9.32 10.74 1.06
C PRO A 77 -10.12 11.37 -0.09
N ARG A 78 -9.54 12.33 -0.83
CA ARG A 78 -10.19 12.96 -2.00
C ARG A 78 -10.25 12.03 -3.21
N LEU A 79 -9.30 11.10 -3.35
CA LEU A 79 -9.27 10.09 -4.42
C LEU A 79 -10.32 8.99 -4.23
N LEU A 80 -10.78 8.72 -3.01
CA LEU A 80 -11.85 7.75 -2.76
C LEU A 80 -13.12 8.15 -3.54
N GLY A 81 -13.74 7.15 -4.18
CA GLY A 81 -14.91 7.33 -5.03
C GLY A 81 -14.63 7.96 -6.41
N LYS A 82 -13.40 8.44 -6.70
CA LYS A 82 -13.00 8.91 -8.03
C LYS A 82 -12.80 7.74 -8.98
N LEU A 83 -12.82 8.04 -10.28
CA LEU A 83 -12.76 7.02 -11.33
C LEU A 83 -11.38 7.00 -12.00
N LEU A 84 -10.88 5.79 -12.24
CA LEU A 84 -9.81 5.50 -13.19
C LEU A 84 -10.46 4.98 -14.47
N ARG A 85 -10.04 5.50 -15.62
CA ARG A 85 -10.49 5.04 -16.94
C ARG A 85 -9.29 4.60 -17.77
N LYS A 86 -9.41 3.45 -18.42
CA LYS A 86 -8.47 2.96 -19.42
C LYS A 86 -9.28 2.24 -20.50
N ASP A 87 -9.28 2.80 -21.70
CA ASP A 87 -10.05 2.32 -22.84
C ASP A 87 -11.57 2.25 -22.50
N ASP A 88 -12.14 1.05 -22.56
CA ASP A 88 -13.51 0.67 -22.19
C ASP A 88 -13.71 0.40 -20.69
N VAL A 89 -12.61 0.20 -19.95
CA VAL A 89 -12.64 -0.14 -18.52
C VAL A 89 -12.73 1.13 -17.67
N VAL A 90 -13.72 1.16 -16.77
CA VAL A 90 -13.92 2.23 -15.78
C VAL A 90 -13.97 1.61 -14.38
N LEU A 91 -13.12 2.09 -13.48
CA LEU A 91 -12.95 1.59 -12.11
C LEU A 91 -13.16 2.72 -11.11
N GLN A 92 -13.92 2.50 -10.04
CA GLN A 92 -14.02 3.41 -8.92
C GLN A 92 -12.98 3.06 -7.84
N ILE A 93 -12.20 4.02 -7.38
CA ILE A 93 -11.20 3.83 -6.31
C ILE A 93 -11.91 3.61 -4.98
N THR A 94 -11.63 2.47 -4.31
CA THR A 94 -12.26 2.06 -3.04
C THR A 94 -11.32 2.03 -1.85
N GLU A 95 -9.99 1.95 -2.08
CA GLU A 95 -8.97 1.90 -1.02
C GLU A 95 -7.67 2.50 -1.55
N VAL A 96 -7.00 3.29 -0.71
CA VAL A 96 -5.73 3.95 -1.02
C VAL A 96 -4.80 3.96 0.19
N GLU A 97 -3.52 4.25 -0.03
CA GLU A 97 -2.52 4.45 1.01
C GLU A 97 -1.59 5.60 0.61
N ALA A 98 -1.34 6.53 1.53
CA ALA A 98 -0.57 7.75 1.28
C ALA A 98 0.88 7.61 1.75
N TYR A 99 1.82 8.08 0.93
CA TYR A 99 3.24 8.15 1.28
C TYR A 99 3.74 9.60 1.18
N ARG A 100 4.42 10.06 2.23
CA ARG A 100 5.10 11.37 2.28
C ARG A 100 6.62 11.17 2.17
N PRO A 101 7.41 12.18 1.79
CA PRO A 101 8.86 12.02 1.56
C PRO A 101 9.62 11.55 2.82
N ASN A 102 9.13 11.93 4.00
CA ASN A 102 9.72 11.57 5.29
C ASN A 102 9.31 10.17 5.79
N ASP A 103 8.42 9.46 5.09
CA ASP A 103 8.02 8.11 5.49
C ASP A 103 9.13 7.10 5.16
N SER A 104 9.46 6.26 6.13
CA SER A 104 10.34 5.10 5.99
C SER A 104 9.95 4.13 4.86
N ALA A 105 8.65 4.03 4.54
CA ALA A 105 8.12 3.20 3.45
C ALA A 105 8.12 3.90 2.08
N CYS A 106 8.30 5.22 2.03
CA CYS A 106 8.27 5.96 0.76
C CYS A 106 9.53 5.69 -0.08
N HIS A 107 9.33 5.33 -1.35
CA HIS A 107 10.43 5.17 -2.31
C HIS A 107 11.21 6.48 -2.54
N GLY A 108 10.59 7.65 -2.37
CA GLY A 108 11.24 8.96 -2.48
C GLY A 108 12.24 9.27 -1.36
N ARG A 109 12.19 8.57 -0.22
CA ARG A 109 13.02 8.87 0.96
C ARG A 109 14.53 8.84 0.70
N PHE A 110 14.98 8.03 -0.27
CA PHE A 110 16.40 7.91 -0.63
C PHE A 110 16.82 8.84 -1.80
N GLY A 111 15.95 9.77 -2.19
CA GLY A 111 16.19 10.72 -3.27
C GLY A 111 15.94 10.16 -4.68
N ILE A 112 16.40 10.93 -5.67
CA ILE A 112 16.16 10.66 -7.08
C ILE A 112 17.14 9.59 -7.60
N THR A 113 16.58 8.52 -8.15
CA THR A 113 17.26 7.47 -8.91
C THR A 113 16.48 7.21 -10.19
N ALA A 114 17.04 6.52 -11.18
CA ALA A 114 16.30 6.16 -12.39
C ALA A 114 14.98 5.40 -12.10
N ARG A 115 14.91 4.65 -11.00
CA ARG A 115 13.68 3.94 -10.55
C ARG A 115 12.69 4.86 -9.85
N THR A 116 13.16 5.84 -9.08
CA THR A 116 12.32 6.69 -8.22
C THR A 116 11.95 8.01 -8.87
N ALA A 117 12.66 8.43 -9.94
CA ALA A 117 12.41 9.69 -10.67
C ALA A 117 10.93 9.98 -10.97
N PRO A 118 10.06 9.01 -11.36
CA PRO A 118 8.65 9.31 -11.61
C PRO A 118 7.90 9.83 -10.38
N VAL A 119 8.27 9.44 -9.15
CA VAL A 119 7.62 9.92 -7.91
C VAL A 119 7.93 11.38 -7.58
N PHE A 120 8.95 11.94 -8.23
CA PHE A 120 9.35 13.35 -8.13
C PHE A 120 8.81 14.23 -9.27
N GLY A 121 8.01 13.67 -10.19
CA GLY A 121 7.36 14.46 -11.24
C GLY A 121 6.22 15.34 -10.70
N ALA A 122 5.49 15.99 -11.61
CA ALA A 122 4.33 16.79 -11.24
C ALA A 122 3.19 15.94 -10.62
N GLY A 123 2.48 16.55 -9.65
CA GLY A 123 1.28 15.97 -9.05
C GLY A 123 0.26 15.58 -10.10
N GLY A 124 -0.25 14.34 -10.01
CA GLY A 124 -1.17 13.73 -10.97
C GLY A 124 -0.53 12.73 -11.93
N HIS A 125 0.80 12.68 -12.04
CA HIS A 125 1.48 11.64 -12.82
C HIS A 125 1.22 10.23 -12.27
N ALA A 126 1.13 9.25 -13.17
CA ALA A 126 1.05 7.84 -12.81
C ALA A 126 2.45 7.28 -12.56
N TYR A 127 2.74 6.88 -11.31
CA TYR A 127 3.96 6.19 -10.94
C TYR A 127 3.68 4.70 -10.75
N VAL A 128 4.19 3.88 -11.67
CA VAL A 128 4.02 2.42 -11.66
C VAL A 128 5.34 1.73 -11.40
N TYR A 129 5.37 0.77 -10.47
CA TYR A 129 6.55 -0.08 -10.23
C TYR A 129 6.17 -1.54 -10.00
N LEU A 130 7.09 -2.46 -10.35
CA LEU A 130 6.95 -3.88 -10.02
C LEU A 130 7.33 -4.14 -8.56
N CYS A 131 6.39 -4.67 -7.79
CA CYS A 131 6.57 -5.23 -6.47
C CYS A 131 6.92 -6.71 -6.59
N TYR A 132 8.05 -7.11 -5.98
CA TYR A 132 8.64 -8.46 -6.05
C TYR A 132 8.77 -9.07 -7.47
N GLY A 133 8.82 -8.23 -8.51
CA GLY A 133 8.87 -8.66 -9.92
C GLY A 133 7.57 -9.26 -10.47
N LEU A 134 6.50 -9.34 -9.67
CA LEU A 134 5.27 -10.10 -9.98
C LEU A 134 4.04 -9.21 -10.17
N HIS A 135 4.00 -8.05 -9.49
CA HIS A 135 2.79 -7.24 -9.40
C HIS A 135 3.10 -5.76 -9.62
N SER A 136 2.46 -5.13 -10.60
CA SER A 136 2.53 -3.68 -10.82
C SER A 136 1.69 -2.94 -9.78
N MET A 137 2.31 -2.02 -9.04
CA MET A 137 1.65 -1.12 -8.09
C MET A 137 1.39 0.22 -8.77
N LEU A 138 0.14 0.67 -8.83
CA LEU A 138 -0.24 1.96 -9.42
C LEU A 138 -0.31 3.03 -8.32
N ASN A 139 0.47 4.10 -8.48
CA ASN A 139 0.46 5.26 -7.59
C ASN A 139 0.13 6.52 -8.40
N ILE A 140 -0.51 7.49 -7.76
CA ILE A 140 -0.69 8.85 -8.28
C ILE A 140 0.30 9.74 -7.52
N VAL A 141 1.16 10.46 -8.24
CA VAL A 141 2.09 11.42 -7.64
C VAL A 141 1.30 12.56 -7.01
N ALA A 142 1.73 12.98 -5.81
CA ALA A 142 1.10 14.02 -5.02
C ALA A 142 2.07 15.19 -4.81
N ASP A 143 1.52 16.31 -4.34
CA ASP A 143 2.27 17.54 -4.05
C ASP A 143 2.91 18.15 -5.33
N LYS A 144 3.81 19.12 -5.13
CA LYS A 144 4.57 19.78 -6.19
C LYS A 144 5.66 18.88 -6.74
N GLU A 145 6.08 19.19 -7.97
CA GLU A 145 7.25 18.57 -8.58
C GLU A 145 8.49 18.70 -7.68
N GLY A 146 9.29 17.65 -7.61
CA GLY A 146 10.48 17.56 -6.76
C GLY A 146 10.23 17.15 -5.31
N VAL A 147 8.97 17.06 -4.84
CA VAL A 147 8.68 16.71 -3.43
C VAL A 147 8.88 15.21 -3.16
N GLY A 148 8.44 14.32 -4.06
CA GLY A 148 8.58 12.87 -3.86
C GLY A 148 7.47 12.22 -3.02
N ALA A 149 6.23 12.70 -3.14
CA ALA A 149 5.04 12.17 -2.45
C ALA A 149 4.10 11.43 -3.43
N ALA A 150 3.33 10.47 -2.94
CA ALA A 150 2.37 9.75 -3.78
C ALA A 150 1.24 9.08 -2.97
N VAL A 151 0.19 8.65 -3.67
CA VAL A 151 -0.90 7.82 -3.15
C VAL A 151 -0.99 6.52 -3.96
N LEU A 152 -0.81 5.39 -3.30
CA LEU A 152 -1.00 4.04 -3.85
C LEU A 152 -2.49 3.71 -3.98
N ILE A 153 -2.91 3.23 -5.15
CA ILE A 153 -4.25 2.68 -5.37
C ILE A 153 -4.26 1.21 -4.94
N ARG A 154 -4.99 0.90 -3.87
CA ARG A 154 -4.99 -0.43 -3.24
C ARG A 154 -6.14 -1.32 -3.70
N SER A 155 -7.33 -0.77 -3.88
CA SER A 155 -8.43 -1.51 -4.49
C SER A 155 -9.40 -0.59 -5.23
N CYS A 156 -10.12 -1.19 -6.17
CA CYS A 156 -11.19 -0.54 -6.92
C CYS A 156 -12.44 -1.43 -7.01
N ALA A 157 -13.57 -0.83 -7.36
CA ALA A 157 -14.77 -1.53 -7.84
C ALA A 157 -14.93 -1.31 -9.36
N PRO A 158 -15.26 -2.35 -10.16
CA PRO A 158 -15.56 -2.17 -11.57
C PRO A 158 -16.89 -1.43 -11.76
N ILE A 159 -16.89 -0.43 -12.64
CA ILE A 159 -18.09 0.31 -13.09
C ILE A 159 -18.43 -0.08 -14.54
N CYS A 160 -17.42 -0.16 -15.42
CA CYS A 160 -17.59 -0.60 -16.81
C CYS A 160 -16.43 -1.51 -17.24
N GLY A 161 -16.62 -2.27 -18.32
CA GLY A 161 -15.59 -3.19 -18.87
C GLY A 161 -15.39 -4.48 -18.05
N LEU A 162 -16.42 -4.98 -17.35
CA LEU A 162 -16.30 -6.18 -16.51
C LEU A 162 -15.80 -7.41 -17.27
N GLU A 163 -16.29 -7.63 -18.50
CA GLU A 163 -15.83 -8.73 -19.34
C GLU A 163 -14.34 -8.58 -19.68
N THR A 164 -13.92 -7.39 -20.11
CA THR A 164 -12.51 -7.05 -20.40
C THR A 164 -11.61 -7.29 -19.18
N ILE A 165 -12.04 -6.91 -17.97
CA ILE A 165 -11.33 -7.20 -16.72
C ILE A 165 -11.20 -8.72 -16.49
N GLN A 166 -12.29 -9.48 -16.69
CA GLN A 166 -12.28 -10.94 -16.52
C GLN A 166 -11.36 -11.64 -17.53
N GLN A 167 -11.37 -11.20 -18.79
CA GLN A 167 -10.50 -11.68 -19.86
C GLN A 167 -9.02 -11.39 -19.53
N ARG A 168 -8.66 -10.14 -19.21
CA ARG A 168 -7.29 -9.73 -18.83
C ARG A 168 -6.75 -10.51 -17.62
N ARG A 169 -7.62 -10.85 -16.66
CA ARG A 169 -7.25 -11.61 -15.44
C ARG A 169 -7.30 -13.13 -15.62
N GLY A 170 -7.73 -13.66 -16.76
CA GLY A 170 -7.91 -15.10 -16.98
C GLY A 170 -8.89 -15.77 -16.01
N GLN A 171 -9.84 -15.01 -15.44
CA GLN A 171 -10.74 -15.46 -14.39
C GLN A 171 -12.19 -15.06 -14.69
N LYS A 172 -13.00 -16.03 -15.14
CA LYS A 172 -14.47 -15.89 -15.14
C LYS A 172 -14.97 -16.09 -13.71
N THR A 173 -15.46 -15.02 -13.08
CA THR A 173 -16.11 -15.10 -11.77
C THR A 173 -17.10 -13.96 -11.56
N ASP A 174 -18.29 -14.31 -11.06
CA ASP A 174 -19.39 -13.37 -10.78
C ASP A 174 -19.18 -12.56 -9.49
N LYS A 175 -18.07 -12.81 -8.77
CA LYS A 175 -17.78 -12.16 -7.49
C LYS A 175 -16.97 -10.88 -7.71
N PRO A 176 -17.34 -9.75 -7.06
CA PRO A 176 -16.67 -8.45 -7.23
C PRO A 176 -15.24 -8.37 -6.65
N VAL A 177 -14.62 -9.50 -6.26
CA VAL A 177 -13.28 -9.58 -5.64
C VAL A 177 -12.15 -9.50 -6.70
N LEU A 178 -12.46 -8.96 -7.88
CA LEU A 178 -11.55 -8.87 -9.01
C LEU A 178 -10.37 -7.94 -8.73
N LEU A 179 -10.57 -6.85 -7.97
CA LEU A 179 -9.60 -5.76 -7.81
C LEU A 179 -9.28 -5.44 -6.33
N SER A 180 -9.44 -6.42 -5.44
CA SER A 180 -9.28 -6.31 -3.98
C SER A 180 -7.81 -6.29 -3.50
N GLY A 181 -6.91 -5.58 -4.17
CA GLY A 181 -5.50 -5.50 -3.83
C GLY A 181 -4.66 -4.88 -4.97
N PRO A 182 -3.56 -4.16 -4.66
CA PRO A 182 -2.95 -3.22 -5.61
C PRO A 182 -2.45 -3.91 -6.90
N GLY A 183 -1.87 -5.11 -6.76
CA GLY A 183 -1.41 -5.91 -7.91
C GLY A 183 -2.52 -6.43 -8.82
N LYS A 184 -3.78 -6.43 -8.36
CA LYS A 184 -4.94 -6.79 -9.18
C LYS A 184 -5.50 -5.58 -9.94
N VAL A 185 -5.39 -4.37 -9.37
CA VAL A 185 -5.91 -3.13 -9.97
C VAL A 185 -5.27 -2.86 -11.33
N PHE A 186 -3.95 -3.03 -11.46
CA PHE A 186 -3.23 -2.75 -12.71
C PHE A 186 -3.53 -3.74 -13.85
N ILE A 187 -3.99 -4.95 -13.53
CA ILE A 187 -4.33 -6.00 -14.53
C ILE A 187 -5.78 -5.82 -15.04
N GLY A 188 -6.58 -4.98 -14.36
CA GLY A 188 -7.94 -4.61 -14.80
C GLY A 188 -7.98 -3.95 -16.17
#